data_AF-A0A853KCQ8-F1
#
_entry.id   AF-A0A853KCQ8-F1
#
_cell.length_a   1.000
_cell.length_b   1.000
_cell.length_c   1.000
_cell.angle_alpha   90.00
_cell.angle_beta   90.00
_cell.angle_gamma   90.00
#
_symmetry.space_group_name_H-M   'P 1'
#
loop_
_entity.id
_entity.type
_entity.pdbx_description
1 polymer ?
#
loop_
_entity_poly.entity_id
_entity_poly.type
_entity_poly.pdbx_seq_one_letter_code
_entity_poly.pdbx_strand_id
1 'polypeptide(L)'
;MSEGTSATTTSGQASASTAGSATTSSQLPPDVQYDPSVHPLASLYASYQTKVDAVLQVAKSKLGTPYIWGHNEDRGQYGFDCSNYTAYVYHHALGYKMSGASQVQYHSVGKPVPIKDMRPGDLVIMDKGGHVGIYVGNGQMIQEGGGLKKVGYLPLHPGSYWYKHITIVKRMF
;
A
#
# COMPACT_ATOMS: atom_id res chain seq x y z
N MET A 1 -53.75 -1.96 -46.66
CA MET A 1 -53.61 -0.80 -47.56
C MET A 1 -53.69 0.44 -46.70
N SER A 2 -52.69 1.34 -46.83
CA SER A 2 -52.61 2.77 -46.43
C SER A 2 -53.17 3.25 -45.08
N GLU A 3 -52.67 4.27 -44.39
CA GLU A 3 -51.49 5.16 -44.38
C GLU A 3 -51.76 6.19 -43.26
N GLY A 4 -50.71 6.85 -42.74
CA GLY A 4 -50.81 8.14 -42.02
C GLY A 4 -51.23 8.07 -40.54
N THR A 5 -50.69 8.85 -39.59
CA THR A 5 -50.03 10.16 -39.65
C THR A 5 -49.19 10.44 -38.39
N SER A 6 -48.22 11.35 -38.59
CA SER A 6 -47.14 11.87 -37.73
C SER A 6 -47.53 12.53 -36.40
N ALA A 7 -46.58 12.56 -35.44
CA ALA A 7 -46.22 13.76 -34.67
C ALA A 7 -44.90 13.63 -33.87
N THR A 8 -44.10 14.68 -33.98
CA THR A 8 -42.81 15.07 -33.38
C THR A 8 -42.78 15.15 -31.84
N THR A 9 -41.64 14.91 -31.18
CA THR A 9 -41.01 15.79 -30.13
C THR A 9 -39.62 15.28 -29.69
N THR A 10 -38.60 16.05 -30.09
CA THR A 10 -37.41 16.60 -29.40
C THR A 10 -36.80 15.97 -28.13
N SER A 11 -35.47 15.86 -28.21
CA SER A 11 -34.41 16.11 -27.20
C SER A 11 -34.16 15.12 -26.06
N GLY A 12 -32.88 14.74 -25.93
CA GLY A 12 -32.33 14.16 -24.71
C GLY A 12 -30.97 13.51 -24.91
N GLN A 13 -29.99 14.23 -25.45
CA GLN A 13 -28.61 13.77 -25.50
C GLN A 13 -28.02 13.88 -24.07
N ALA A 14 -28.11 12.79 -23.31
CA ALA A 14 -27.48 12.69 -22.00
C ALA A 14 -26.03 12.26 -22.18
N SER A 15 -25.13 13.24 -22.04
CA SER A 15 -23.69 13.04 -21.90
C SER A 15 -23.40 12.15 -20.68
N ALA A 16 -22.95 10.92 -20.92
CA ALA A 16 -22.38 10.09 -19.87
C ALA A 16 -20.92 10.50 -19.66
N SER A 17 -20.67 11.09 -18.50
CA SER A 17 -19.37 11.47 -17.96
C SER A 17 -18.41 10.28 -17.88
N THR A 18 -17.20 10.49 -18.41
CA THR A 18 -16.05 9.59 -18.32
C THR A 18 -15.71 9.25 -16.87
N ALA A 19 -16.10 8.06 -16.41
CA ALA A 19 -15.49 7.43 -15.25
C ALA A 19 -14.08 6.97 -15.66
N GLY A 20 -13.06 7.58 -15.06
CA GLY A 20 -11.67 7.21 -15.30
C GLY A 20 -11.44 5.73 -15.00
N SER A 21 -10.88 5.01 -15.97
CA SER A 21 -10.54 3.58 -15.85
C SER A 21 -9.65 3.35 -14.64
N ALA A 22 -10.17 2.67 -13.62
CA ALA A 22 -9.35 2.06 -12.58
C ALA A 22 -8.53 0.94 -13.24
N THR A 23 -7.25 1.19 -13.51
CA THR A 23 -6.34 0.18 -14.05
C THR A 23 -6.18 -0.96 -13.03
N THR A 24 -6.86 -2.08 -13.26
CA THR A 24 -6.67 -3.32 -12.50
C THR A 24 -5.36 -3.97 -12.97
N SER A 25 -4.24 -3.63 -12.35
CA SER A 25 -2.97 -4.34 -12.59
C SER A 25 -2.95 -5.65 -11.81
N SER A 26 -2.93 -6.77 -12.54
CA SER A 26 -2.76 -8.11 -12.00
C SER A 26 -1.30 -8.50 -11.78
N GLN A 27 -0.35 -7.62 -12.14
CA GLN A 27 1.08 -7.94 -12.05
C GLN A 27 1.60 -7.70 -10.63
N LEU A 28 2.26 -8.71 -10.06
CA LEU A 28 2.97 -8.58 -8.80
C LEU A 28 4.15 -7.61 -8.93
N PRO A 29 4.46 -6.84 -7.86
CA PRO A 29 5.67 -6.05 -7.82
C PRO A 29 6.93 -6.94 -7.85
N PRO A 30 8.10 -6.38 -8.22
CA PRO A 30 9.39 -7.07 -8.12
C PRO A 30 9.62 -7.68 -6.73
N ASP A 31 10.20 -8.88 -6.71
CA ASP A 31 10.55 -9.66 -5.51
C ASP A 31 9.40 -9.88 -4.51
N VAL A 32 8.19 -10.00 -5.03
CA VAL A 32 6.99 -10.40 -4.27
C VAL A 32 6.36 -11.62 -4.92
N GLN A 33 6.02 -12.60 -4.08
CA GLN A 33 5.27 -13.79 -4.48
C GLN A 33 3.84 -13.67 -3.95
N TYR A 34 2.87 -14.25 -4.67
CA TYR A 34 1.52 -14.37 -4.15
C TYR A 34 1.39 -15.66 -3.34
N ASP A 35 0.86 -15.57 -2.12
CA ASP A 35 0.54 -16.72 -1.29
C ASP A 35 -0.93 -17.13 -1.51
N PRO A 36 -1.18 -18.29 -2.16
CA PRO A 36 -2.54 -18.76 -2.42
C PRO A 36 -3.22 -19.36 -1.19
N SER A 37 -2.49 -19.58 -0.09
CA SER A 37 -3.02 -20.22 1.12
C SER A 37 -3.71 -19.24 2.08
N VAL A 38 -3.53 -17.94 1.87
CA VAL A 38 -4.18 -16.91 2.69
C VAL A 38 -5.44 -16.36 2.02
N HIS A 39 -6.35 -15.83 2.83
CA HIS A 39 -7.52 -15.10 2.37
C HIS A 39 -7.28 -13.60 2.56
N PRO A 40 -6.68 -12.91 1.57
CA PRO A 40 -6.36 -11.50 1.70
C PRO A 40 -7.63 -10.65 1.69
N LEU A 41 -7.56 -9.48 2.31
CA LEU A 41 -8.67 -8.51 2.32
C LEU A 41 -8.96 -7.95 0.92
N ALA A 42 -7.96 -7.86 0.05
CA ALA A 42 -8.14 -7.50 -1.35
C ALA A 42 -7.44 -8.50 -2.28
N SER A 43 -8.11 -8.88 -3.37
CA SER A 43 -7.56 -9.80 -4.36
C SER A 43 -6.50 -9.15 -5.24
N LEU A 44 -5.71 -9.98 -5.94
CA LEU A 44 -4.71 -9.52 -6.90
C LEU A 44 -5.29 -8.60 -7.99
N TYR A 45 -6.56 -8.81 -8.36
CA TYR A 45 -7.28 -8.07 -9.39
C TYR A 45 -8.09 -6.87 -8.84
N ALA A 46 -8.05 -6.63 -7.53
CA ALA A 46 -8.77 -5.52 -6.93
C ALA A 46 -8.29 -4.17 -7.46
N SER A 47 -9.16 -3.17 -7.39
CA SER A 47 -8.81 -1.79 -7.76
C SER A 47 -7.68 -1.24 -6.89
N TYR A 48 -6.97 -0.23 -7.39
CA TYR A 48 -5.93 0.46 -6.62
C TYR A 48 -6.44 0.90 -5.24
N GLN A 49 -7.60 1.57 -5.18
CA GLN A 49 -8.13 2.09 -3.92
C GLN A 49 -8.46 0.96 -2.94
N THR A 50 -9.06 -0.14 -3.41
CA THR A 50 -9.35 -1.30 -2.58
C THR A 50 -8.08 -1.92 -1.97
N LYS A 51 -6.98 -1.97 -2.74
CA LYS A 51 -5.69 -2.45 -2.23
C LYS A 51 -5.11 -1.50 -1.18
N VAL A 52 -5.19 -0.18 -1.39
CA VAL A 52 -4.81 0.83 -0.39
C VAL A 52 -5.60 0.63 0.90
N ASP A 53 -6.92 0.53 0.80
CA ASP A 53 -7.80 0.41 1.97
C ASP A 53 -7.47 -0.85 2.77
N ALA A 54 -7.27 -1.99 2.10
CA ALA A 54 -6.84 -3.24 2.71
C ALA A 54 -5.49 -3.12 3.45
N VAL A 55 -4.48 -2.54 2.80
CA VAL A 55 -3.15 -2.34 3.40
C VAL A 55 -3.24 -1.44 4.64
N LEU A 56 -3.94 -0.31 4.54
CA LEU A 56 -4.10 0.61 5.66
C LEU A 56 -4.94 0.02 6.79
N GLN A 57 -5.94 -0.80 6.48
CA GLN A 57 -6.75 -1.50 7.48
C GLN A 57 -5.89 -2.48 8.29
N VAL A 58 -5.10 -3.32 7.63
CA VAL A 58 -4.21 -4.27 8.33
C VAL A 58 -3.14 -3.53 9.12
N ALA A 59 -2.50 -2.50 8.53
CA ALA A 59 -1.51 -1.69 9.22
C ALA A 59 -2.06 -1.07 10.53
N LYS A 60 -3.25 -0.46 10.45
CA LYS A 60 -3.92 0.15 11.61
C LYS A 60 -4.31 -0.86 12.68
N SER A 61 -4.65 -2.09 12.30
CA SER A 61 -5.01 -3.15 13.25
C SER A 61 -3.88 -3.51 14.22
N LYS A 62 -2.64 -3.11 13.91
CA LYS A 62 -1.44 -3.38 14.71
C LYS A 62 -0.94 -2.19 15.51
N LEU A 63 -1.66 -1.07 15.52
CA LEU A 63 -1.26 0.10 16.31
C LEU A 63 -1.00 -0.28 17.78
N GLY A 64 0.15 0.13 18.30
CA GLY A 64 0.56 -0.16 19.67
C GLY A 64 1.30 -1.49 19.88
N THR A 65 1.36 -2.39 18.89
CA THR A 65 2.14 -3.63 18.99
C THR A 65 3.63 -3.30 19.21
N PRO A 66 4.31 -3.92 20.20
CA PRO A 66 5.65 -3.51 20.62
C PRO A 66 6.77 -3.93 19.66
N TYR A 67 7.91 -3.22 19.74
CA TYR A 67 9.14 -3.56 19.04
C TYR A 67 9.80 -4.81 19.58
N ILE A 68 10.07 -5.78 18.71
CA ILE A 68 10.85 -6.99 18.95
C ILE A 68 11.71 -7.28 17.71
N TRP A 69 13.01 -7.15 17.86
CA TRP A 69 13.99 -7.39 16.79
C TRP A 69 13.99 -8.84 16.29
N GLY A 70 13.99 -9.02 14.96
CA GLY A 70 14.27 -10.31 14.32
C GLY A 70 13.17 -11.36 14.42
N HIS A 71 11.95 -10.96 14.82
CA HIS A 71 10.80 -11.85 14.83
C HIS A 71 10.32 -12.16 13.40
N ASN A 72 9.74 -13.33 13.18
CA ASN A 72 9.10 -13.70 11.90
C ASN A 72 7.61 -13.34 11.90
N GLU A 73 7.03 -13.23 10.70
CA GLU A 73 5.63 -12.86 10.44
C GLU A 73 4.61 -13.72 11.21
N ASP A 74 4.90 -15.02 11.40
CA ASP A 74 4.07 -15.99 12.14
C ASP A 74 3.83 -15.61 13.61
N ARG A 75 4.60 -14.67 14.15
CA ARG A 75 4.51 -14.19 15.54
C ARG A 75 4.15 -12.71 15.66
N GLY A 76 3.65 -12.09 14.58
CA GLY A 76 3.18 -10.70 14.52
C GLY A 76 2.01 -10.33 15.46
N GLN A 77 1.57 -11.26 16.31
CA GLN A 77 0.68 -11.01 17.43
C GLN A 77 1.43 -10.53 18.70
N TYR A 78 2.74 -10.78 18.81
CA TYR A 78 3.53 -10.49 20.02
C TYR A 78 4.51 -9.33 19.86
N GLY A 79 4.89 -8.99 18.63
CA GLY A 79 5.79 -7.88 18.34
C GLY A 79 6.33 -7.91 16.91
N PHE A 80 6.90 -6.80 16.47
CA PHE A 80 7.48 -6.65 15.14
C PHE A 80 8.82 -5.90 15.20
N ASP A 81 9.59 -5.96 14.13
CA ASP A 81 10.55 -4.94 13.74
C ASP A 81 10.00 -4.17 12.52
N CYS A 82 10.75 -3.20 12.00
CA CYS A 82 10.23 -2.36 10.93
C CYS A 82 9.87 -3.12 9.64
N SER A 83 10.69 -4.08 9.22
CA SER A 83 10.53 -4.76 7.92
C SER A 83 9.67 -6.01 7.99
N ASN A 84 9.64 -6.73 9.11
CA ASN A 84 8.67 -7.80 9.30
C ASN A 84 7.24 -7.24 9.47
N TYR A 85 7.09 -6.02 10.01
CA TYR A 85 5.81 -5.34 10.11
C TYR A 85 5.25 -5.05 8.73
N THR A 86 6.07 -4.48 7.83
CA THR A 86 5.62 -4.23 6.46
C THR A 86 5.30 -5.54 5.75
N ALA A 87 6.16 -6.56 5.84
CA ALA A 87 5.91 -7.89 5.26
C ALA A 87 4.55 -8.47 5.72
N TYR A 88 4.30 -8.44 7.03
CA TYR A 88 3.03 -8.88 7.62
C TYR A 88 1.84 -8.11 7.04
N VAL A 89 1.93 -6.78 6.95
CA VAL A 89 0.82 -5.96 6.44
C VAL A 89 0.47 -6.36 5.00
N TYR A 90 1.45 -6.49 4.12
CA TYR A 90 1.21 -6.84 2.71
C TYR A 90 0.74 -8.28 2.53
N HIS A 91 1.24 -9.21 3.35
CA HIS A 91 0.81 -10.61 3.31
C HIS A 91 -0.66 -10.75 3.71
N HIS A 92 -1.07 -10.14 4.82
CA HIS A 92 -2.45 -10.24 5.30
C HIS A 92 -3.43 -9.35 4.52
N ALA A 93 -2.98 -8.23 3.95
CA ALA A 93 -3.86 -7.36 3.16
C ALA A 93 -4.08 -7.89 1.74
N LEU A 94 -3.02 -8.35 1.07
CA LEU A 94 -3.01 -8.60 -0.38
C LEU A 94 -2.52 -10.01 -0.76
N GLY A 95 -2.07 -10.82 0.20
CA GLY A 95 -1.44 -12.11 -0.07
C GLY A 95 -0.02 -11.97 -0.60
N TYR A 96 0.59 -10.80 -0.45
CA TYR A 96 1.92 -10.50 -0.97
C TYR A 96 2.98 -10.98 0.00
N LYS A 97 3.64 -12.08 -0.34
CA LYS A 97 4.76 -12.64 0.40
C LYS A 97 6.07 -12.00 -0.09
N MET A 98 6.77 -11.34 0.83
CA MET A 98 8.04 -10.66 0.56
C MET A 98 9.01 -10.85 1.74
N SER A 99 10.28 -10.54 1.53
CA SER A 99 11.28 -10.68 2.60
C SER A 99 11.00 -9.72 3.77
N GLY A 100 11.06 -10.26 4.99
CA GLY A 100 11.02 -9.47 6.23
C GLY A 100 12.33 -8.75 6.56
N ALA A 101 13.35 -8.81 5.69
CA ALA A 101 14.62 -8.10 5.87
C ALA A 101 14.60 -6.73 5.16
N SER A 102 14.81 -5.65 5.91
CA SER A 102 14.77 -4.28 5.39
C SER A 102 15.76 -4.02 4.24
N GLN A 103 16.95 -4.65 4.28
CA GLN A 103 17.93 -4.58 3.19
C GLN A 103 17.36 -5.16 1.89
N VAL A 104 16.68 -6.30 1.94
CA VAL A 104 16.07 -6.89 0.73
C VAL A 104 14.93 -6.01 0.22
N GLN A 105 14.11 -5.47 1.13
CA GLN A 105 13.06 -4.52 0.76
C GLN A 105 13.62 -3.26 0.06
N TYR A 106 14.76 -2.77 0.52
CA TYR A 106 15.48 -1.65 -0.09
C TYR A 106 15.95 -1.98 -1.51
N HIS A 107 16.65 -3.10 -1.68
CA HIS A 107 17.32 -3.43 -2.94
C HIS A 107 16.32 -3.83 -4.03
N SER A 108 15.34 -4.67 -3.72
CA SER A 108 14.67 -5.42 -4.79
C SER A 108 13.14 -5.50 -4.71
N VAL A 109 12.53 -5.26 -3.55
CA VAL A 109 11.07 -5.27 -3.43
C VAL A 109 10.44 -4.00 -4.02
N GLY A 110 9.39 -4.18 -4.82
CA GLY A 110 8.59 -3.06 -5.33
C GLY A 110 9.25 -2.25 -6.45
N LYS A 111 8.47 -1.39 -7.11
CA LYS A 111 8.97 -0.51 -8.18
C LYS A 111 9.39 0.85 -7.60
N PRO A 112 10.61 1.34 -7.85
CA PRO A 112 11.02 2.68 -7.42
C PRO A 112 10.09 3.76 -7.96
N VAL A 113 9.76 4.74 -7.13
CA VAL A 113 8.99 5.93 -7.53
C VAL A 113 9.63 7.20 -6.97
N PRO A 114 9.51 8.34 -7.67
CA PRO A 114 9.98 9.62 -7.14
C PRO A 114 9.29 9.95 -5.81
N ILE A 115 10.03 10.50 -4.85
CA ILE A 115 9.51 10.88 -3.51
C ILE A 115 8.28 11.78 -3.63
N LYS A 116 8.29 12.72 -4.58
CA LYS A 116 7.17 13.64 -4.85
C LYS A 116 5.89 12.94 -5.34
N ASP A 117 6.02 11.71 -5.86
CA ASP A 117 4.92 10.93 -6.41
C ASP A 117 4.52 9.78 -5.47
N MET A 118 4.95 9.83 -4.20
CA MET A 118 4.56 8.85 -3.17
C MET A 118 3.05 8.88 -2.94
N ARG A 119 2.46 7.71 -2.75
CA ARG A 119 1.02 7.55 -2.53
C ARG A 119 0.75 6.59 -1.37
N PRO A 120 -0.42 6.68 -0.71
CA PRO A 120 -0.77 5.74 0.34
C PRO A 120 -0.57 4.29 -0.11
N GLY A 121 0.02 3.47 0.76
CA GLY A 121 0.39 2.10 0.44
C GLY A 121 1.74 1.96 -0.31
N ASP A 122 2.53 3.02 -0.44
CA ASP A 122 3.94 2.88 -0.84
C ASP A 122 4.81 2.53 0.37
N LEU A 123 5.84 1.69 0.16
CA LEU A 123 6.92 1.55 1.12
C LEU A 123 7.82 2.80 1.07
N VAL A 124 8.16 3.33 2.23
CA VAL A 124 9.12 4.43 2.39
C VAL A 124 10.31 3.92 3.16
N ILE A 125 11.48 3.96 2.54
CA ILE A 125 12.70 3.31 3.04
C ILE A 125 13.76 4.36 3.32
N MET A 126 14.30 4.32 4.53
CA MET A 126 15.27 5.28 5.04
C MET A 126 16.65 4.65 5.20
N ASP A 127 17.67 5.51 5.19
CA ASP A 127 19.06 5.16 5.48
C ASP A 127 19.55 3.88 4.77
N LYS A 128 19.25 3.77 3.46
CA LYS A 128 19.61 2.63 2.60
C LYS A 128 19.16 1.27 3.16
N GLY A 129 17.96 1.21 3.72
CA GLY A 129 17.41 0.00 4.33
C GLY A 129 17.66 -0.11 5.84
N GLY A 130 18.05 0.98 6.50
CA GLY A 130 18.13 1.05 7.96
C GLY A 130 16.75 1.08 8.64
N HIS A 131 15.73 1.59 7.94
CA HIS A 131 14.35 1.59 8.42
C HIS A 131 13.35 1.59 7.26
N VAL A 132 12.14 1.09 7.50
CA VAL A 132 11.05 1.07 6.52
C VAL A 132 9.70 1.31 7.19
N GLY A 133 8.83 2.04 6.50
CA GLY A 133 7.44 2.24 6.88
C GLY A 133 6.51 2.19 5.66
N ILE A 134 5.21 2.37 5.92
CA ILE A 134 4.18 2.48 4.87
C ILE A 134 3.65 3.90 4.89
N TYR A 135 3.70 4.60 3.75
CA TYR A 135 3.09 5.92 3.63
C TYR A 135 1.57 5.80 3.73
N VAL A 136 0.95 6.63 4.57
CA VAL A 136 -0.51 6.57 4.81
C VAL A 136 -1.26 7.79 4.28
N GLY A 137 -0.55 8.70 3.60
CA GLY A 137 -1.09 10.00 3.20
C GLY A 137 -0.88 11.07 4.27
N ASN A 138 -1.31 12.29 3.96
CA ASN A 138 -1.28 13.45 4.87
C ASN A 138 0.10 13.71 5.51
N GLY A 139 1.19 13.40 4.80
CA GLY A 139 2.54 13.60 5.33
C GLY A 139 2.86 12.72 6.53
N GLN A 140 2.30 11.50 6.59
CA GLN A 140 2.57 10.54 7.66
C GLN A 140 2.92 9.17 7.10
N MET A 141 3.73 8.42 7.85
CA MET A 141 3.90 6.99 7.68
C MET A 141 3.42 6.24 8.91
N ILE A 142 2.98 5.00 8.73
CA ILE A 142 2.83 4.02 9.80
C ILE A 142 3.99 3.04 9.72
N GLN A 143 4.61 2.77 10.86
CA GLN A 143 5.80 1.93 10.95
C GLN A 143 5.86 1.26 12.31
N GLU A 144 6.78 0.32 12.47
CA GLU A 144 7.15 -0.23 13.75
C GLU A 144 8.61 0.08 14.09
N GLY A 145 8.84 0.54 15.33
CA GLY A 145 10.13 1.00 15.80
C GLY A 145 10.25 2.51 15.68
N GLY A 146 11.26 2.99 14.96
CA GLY A 146 11.42 4.42 14.63
C GLY A 146 11.52 5.33 15.86
N GLY A 147 12.08 4.82 16.96
CA GLY A 147 12.15 5.53 18.24
C GLY A 147 10.86 5.48 19.08
N LEU A 148 9.72 5.00 18.53
CA LEU A 148 8.47 4.80 19.28
C LEU A 148 8.44 3.49 20.09
N LYS A 149 9.30 2.52 19.72
CA LYS A 149 9.35 1.16 20.29
C LYS A 149 8.03 0.38 20.18
N LYS A 150 7.18 0.77 19.22
CA LYS A 150 5.90 0.15 18.91
C LYS A 150 5.42 0.60 17.53
N VAL A 151 4.37 -0.07 17.02
CA VAL A 151 3.66 0.36 15.82
C VAL A 151 3.00 1.70 16.08
N GLY A 152 3.28 2.68 15.23
CA GLY A 152 2.75 4.02 15.38
C GLY A 152 2.99 4.90 14.16
N TYR A 153 2.37 6.07 14.20
CA TYR A 153 2.53 7.09 13.16
C TYR A 153 3.75 7.95 13.42
N LEU A 154 4.49 8.24 12.35
CA LEU A 154 5.59 9.20 12.37
C LEU A 154 5.41 10.24 11.25
N PRO A 155 5.84 11.50 11.47
CA PRO A 155 5.78 12.53 10.45
C PRO A 155 6.67 12.19 9.26
N LEU A 156 6.13 12.37 8.05
CA LEU A 156 6.79 12.14 6.77
C LEU A 156 6.41 13.24 5.77
N HIS A 157 6.69 14.48 6.14
CA HIS A 157 6.49 15.67 5.30
C HIS A 157 7.79 16.48 5.20
N PRO A 158 7.94 17.37 4.20
CA PRO A 158 9.11 18.23 4.09
C PRO A 158 9.46 18.91 5.42
N GLY A 159 10.74 18.86 5.79
CA GLY A 159 11.25 19.40 7.06
C GLY A 159 11.28 18.41 8.23
N SER A 160 10.44 17.37 8.23
CA SER A 160 10.47 16.32 9.26
C SER A 160 11.76 15.49 9.21
N TYR A 161 12.14 14.88 10.34
CA TYR A 161 13.31 13.99 10.43
C TYR A 161 13.22 12.86 9.40
N TRP A 162 12.16 12.06 9.44
CA TRP A 162 12.03 10.89 8.58
C TRP A 162 12.00 11.23 7.09
N TYR A 163 11.40 12.36 6.71
CA TYR A 163 11.40 12.79 5.32
C TYR A 163 12.81 13.09 4.79
N LYS A 164 13.69 13.68 5.62
CA LYS A 164 15.10 13.96 5.23
C LYS A 164 15.93 12.69 5.06
N HIS A 165 15.51 11.59 5.68
CA HIS A 165 16.21 10.31 5.67
C HIS A 165 15.67 9.34 4.60
N ILE A 166 14.62 9.71 3.84
CA ILE A 166 14.10 8.88 2.74
C ILE A 166 15.22 8.64 1.74
N THR A 167 15.56 7.37 1.55
CA THR A 167 16.46 6.93 0.49
C THR A 167 15.68 6.57 -0.77
N ILE A 168 14.56 5.86 -0.63
CA ILE A 168 13.76 5.40 -1.75
C ILE A 168 12.30 5.17 -1.34
N VAL A 169 11.39 5.35 -2.30
CA VAL A 169 9.98 4.97 -2.19
C VAL A 169 9.71 3.84 -3.17
N LYS A 170 8.98 2.80 -2.75
CA LYS A 170 8.66 1.63 -3.56
C LYS A 170 7.14 1.44 -3.67
N ARG A 171 6.65 1.39 -4.91
CA ARG A 171 5.26 1.09 -5.29
C ARG A 171 5.03 -0.42 -5.28
N MET A 172 3.98 -0.85 -4.58
CA MET A 172 3.64 -2.27 -4.40
C MET A 172 2.51 -2.75 -5.32
N PHE A 173 1.71 -1.86 -5.90
CA PHE A 173 0.63 -2.21 -6.83
C PHE A 173 0.20 -1.00 -7.68
#